data_AF-A0A7S0S747-F1
#
_entry.id   AF-A0A7S0S747-F1
#
_cell.length_a   1.000
_cell.length_b   1.000
_cell.length_c   1.000
_cell.angle_alpha   90.00
_cell.angle_beta   90.00
_cell.angle_gamma   90.00
#
_symmetry.space_group_name_H-M   'P 1'
#
loop_
_entity.id
_entity.type
_entity.pdbx_description
1 polymer ?
#
loop_
_entity_poly.entity_id
_entity_poly.type
_entity_poly.pdbx_seq_one_letter_code
_entity_poly.pdbx_strand_id
1 'polypeptide(L)'
;MSALSLPQRGDSMWQCYVHKLRAWVAGDDGVPVRPYLMLVISTEDGALLTCEPGDTDGEGVGGNVVKSAPSAETVMAFLQRVMTYPRVMNTSKAGEKRTPSRPSAIRFADTATAAMHLGDPDKWADETACPYVRSCAAGLAVLGVHDCTFAPVPQQLVREIIRGQIEPNMAPQNQEWGTQHLPGLCQSVEGFTPAFGASLFAAAADFARAAPWESLASRRPVRITYRLVLREDVKMKLTAFGAVVGDRDSGSFGLSVHKTLEEATAAFEHECGGGGEDDEGE
;
A
#
# COMPACT_ATOMS: atom_id res chain seq x y z
N MET A 1 -11.92 36.76 -3.95
CA MET A 1 -13.35 36.58 -3.64
C MET A 1 -13.48 35.70 -2.40
N SER A 2 -14.42 35.99 -1.50
CA SER A 2 -14.71 35.10 -0.37
C SER A 2 -15.45 33.88 -0.88
N ALA A 3 -15.08 32.65 -0.48
CA ALA A 3 -15.75 31.44 -0.97
C ALA A 3 -17.24 31.34 -0.58
N LEU A 4 -17.69 32.10 0.43
CA LEU A 4 -19.11 32.30 0.75
C LEU A 4 -19.91 33.03 -0.34
N SER A 5 -19.24 33.79 -1.21
CA SER A 5 -19.88 34.53 -2.31
C SER A 5 -20.02 33.70 -3.59
N LEU A 6 -19.53 32.47 -3.59
CA LEU A 6 -19.61 31.58 -4.75
C LEU A 6 -21.01 30.97 -4.86
N PRO A 7 -21.54 30.79 -6.08
CA PRO A 7 -22.79 30.08 -6.26
C PRO A 7 -22.64 28.63 -5.78
N GLN A 8 -23.57 28.19 -4.93
CA GLN A 8 -23.65 26.79 -4.57
C GLN A 8 -24.24 26.01 -5.74
N ARG A 9 -23.52 24.98 -6.20
CA ARG A 9 -23.92 24.19 -7.36
C ARG A 9 -24.83 23.04 -6.90
N GLY A 10 -26.11 23.34 -6.67
CA GLY A 10 -27.14 22.33 -6.35
C GLY A 10 -26.74 21.27 -5.31
N ASP A 11 -27.17 20.03 -5.51
CA ASP A 11 -26.80 18.84 -4.72
C ASP A 11 -25.42 18.24 -5.10
N SER A 12 -24.48 19.07 -5.60
CA SER A 12 -23.18 18.55 -6.02
C SER A 12 -22.33 18.12 -4.82
N MET A 13 -21.92 16.85 -4.85
CA MET A 13 -21.04 16.25 -3.85
C MET A 13 -19.64 16.07 -4.43
N TRP A 14 -18.62 16.48 -3.68
CA TRP A 14 -17.22 16.26 -4.05
C TRP A 14 -16.57 15.23 -3.13
N GLN A 15 -15.72 14.36 -3.69
CA GLN A 15 -14.82 13.51 -2.92
C GLN A 15 -13.42 14.13 -2.91
N CYS A 16 -12.91 14.45 -1.73
CA CYS A 16 -11.53 14.88 -1.51
C CYS A 16 -10.71 13.69 -1.02
N TYR A 17 -9.75 13.27 -1.84
CA TYR A 17 -8.89 12.13 -1.56
C TYR A 17 -7.43 12.57 -1.42
N VAL A 18 -6.84 12.30 -0.25
CA VAL A 18 -5.41 12.55 0.01
C VAL A 18 -4.61 11.25 -0.17
N HIS A 19 -3.88 11.15 -1.28
CA HIS A 19 -3.18 9.94 -1.69
C HIS A 19 -1.65 10.08 -1.59
N LYS A 20 -0.99 9.20 -0.82
CA LYS A 20 0.47 9.08 -0.78
C LYS A 20 0.96 8.35 -2.02
N LEU A 21 1.50 9.11 -2.97
CA LEU A 21 1.95 8.60 -4.27
C LEU A 21 3.10 7.62 -4.10
N ARG A 22 3.23 6.68 -5.04
CA ARG A 22 4.33 5.70 -5.09
C ARG A 22 5.57 6.23 -5.82
N ALA A 23 5.43 7.32 -6.56
CA ALA A 23 6.54 7.99 -7.20
C ALA A 23 7.44 8.68 -6.16
N TRP A 24 8.76 8.64 -6.40
CA TRP A 24 9.73 9.42 -5.65
C TRP A 24 10.03 10.72 -6.41
N VAL A 25 10.14 11.81 -5.66
CA VAL A 25 10.55 13.13 -6.17
C VAL A 25 11.68 13.66 -5.31
N ALA A 26 12.44 14.62 -5.83
CA ALA A 26 13.47 15.30 -5.05
C ALA A 26 12.87 16.05 -3.86
N GLY A 27 13.31 15.74 -2.64
CA GLY A 27 13.03 16.51 -1.44
C GLY A 27 13.74 17.86 -1.45
N ASP A 28 13.33 18.76 -0.56
CA ASP A 28 13.92 20.11 -0.46
C ASP A 28 15.36 20.08 0.07
N ASP A 29 15.70 19.04 0.83
CA ASP A 29 17.03 18.74 1.37
C ASP A 29 17.86 17.82 0.44
N GLY A 30 17.36 17.55 -0.78
CA GLY A 30 17.96 16.60 -1.71
C GLY A 30 17.71 15.13 -1.37
N VAL A 31 17.05 14.82 -0.25
CA VAL A 31 16.65 13.46 0.09
C VAL A 31 15.37 13.12 -0.68
N PRO A 32 15.30 12.01 -1.43
CA PRO A 32 14.08 11.64 -2.13
C PRO A 32 12.91 11.46 -1.17
N VAL A 33 11.73 11.97 -1.55
CA VAL A 33 10.49 11.84 -0.77
C VAL A 33 9.35 11.31 -1.63
N ARG A 34 8.38 10.67 -0.97
CA ARG A 34 7.11 10.28 -1.59
C ARG A 34 6.08 11.37 -1.31
N PRO A 35 5.63 12.12 -2.34
CA PRO A 35 4.70 13.20 -2.14
C PRO A 35 3.27 12.67 -1.94
N TYR A 36 2.39 13.54 -1.46
CA TYR A 36 0.96 13.34 -1.35
C TYR A 36 0.24 14.13 -2.43
N LEU A 37 -0.66 13.47 -3.16
CA LEU A 37 -1.61 14.04 -4.10
C LEU A 37 -2.91 14.35 -3.35
N MET A 38 -3.39 15.59 -3.42
CA MET A 38 -4.73 16.00 -3.01
C MET A 38 -5.62 16.02 -4.25
N LEU A 39 -6.53 15.06 -4.38
CA LEU A 39 -7.41 14.94 -5.54
C LEU A 39 -8.84 15.29 -5.14
N VAL A 40 -9.48 16.20 -5.87
CA VAL A 40 -10.92 16.46 -5.72
C VAL A 40 -11.65 15.83 -6.90
N ILE A 41 -12.72 15.10 -6.63
CA ILE A 41 -13.52 14.41 -7.63
C ILE A 41 -14.96 14.90 -7.49
N SER A 42 -15.49 15.50 -8.55
CA SER A 42 -16.91 15.80 -8.64
C SER A 42 -17.67 14.49 -8.91
N THR A 43 -18.53 14.08 -7.99
CA THR A 43 -19.31 12.83 -8.14
C THR A 43 -20.46 12.96 -9.16
N GLU A 44 -20.84 14.20 -9.50
CA GLU A 44 -21.89 14.51 -10.48
C GLU A 44 -21.48 14.11 -11.90
N ASP A 45 -20.22 14.36 -12.27
CA ASP A 45 -19.74 14.21 -13.65
C ASP A 45 -18.38 13.51 -13.75
N GLY A 46 -17.85 12.98 -12.64
CA GLY A 46 -16.58 12.27 -12.58
C GLY A 46 -15.36 13.16 -12.85
N ALA A 47 -15.51 14.49 -12.80
CA ALA A 47 -14.42 15.39 -13.08
C ALA A 47 -13.38 15.42 -11.95
N LEU A 48 -12.12 15.24 -12.31
CA LEU A 48 -10.96 15.42 -11.46
C LEU A 48 -10.64 16.91 -11.42
N LEU A 49 -10.91 17.55 -10.30
CA LEU A 49 -10.75 18.97 -10.10
C LEU A 49 -9.40 19.28 -9.44
N THR A 50 -8.79 20.35 -9.95
CA THR A 50 -7.67 21.06 -9.35
C THR A 50 -7.96 22.56 -9.40
N CYS A 51 -6.99 23.39 -9.03
CA CYS A 51 -7.08 24.83 -9.19
C CYS A 51 -6.05 25.36 -10.20
N GLU A 52 -6.33 26.53 -10.77
CA GLU A 52 -5.31 27.28 -11.52
C GLU A 52 -4.07 27.55 -10.63
N PRO A 53 -2.85 27.50 -11.19
CA PRO A 53 -1.66 27.97 -10.49
C PRO A 53 -1.83 29.45 -10.12
N GLY A 54 -1.27 29.88 -8.99
CA GLY A 54 -1.32 31.30 -8.63
C GLY A 54 -0.24 32.10 -9.35
N ASP A 55 -0.45 33.41 -9.47
CA ASP A 55 0.38 34.30 -10.28
C ASP A 55 1.67 34.78 -9.59
N THR A 56 1.87 34.48 -8.31
CA THR A 56 3.07 34.87 -7.53
C THR A 56 3.69 33.66 -6.85
N ASP A 57 5.00 33.63 -6.57
CA ASP A 57 5.65 32.47 -5.93
C ASP A 57 5.06 32.09 -4.55
N GLY A 58 4.40 33.04 -3.86
CA GLY A 58 3.65 32.80 -2.62
C GLY A 58 2.20 32.36 -2.81
N GLU A 59 1.56 32.74 -3.92
CA GLU A 59 0.21 32.27 -4.31
C GLU A 59 0.28 31.04 -5.25
N GLY A 60 1.47 30.72 -5.74
CA GLY A 60 1.80 29.87 -6.88
C GLY A 60 2.21 28.45 -6.52
N VAL A 61 2.36 28.13 -5.24
CA VAL A 61 2.63 26.74 -4.78
C VAL A 61 1.34 25.90 -4.75
N GLY A 62 0.33 26.29 -5.54
CA GLY A 62 -0.99 25.66 -5.66
C GLY A 62 -0.97 24.35 -6.46
N GLY A 63 0.06 23.54 -6.26
CA GLY A 63 0.06 22.17 -6.72
C GLY A 63 -0.93 21.37 -5.89
N ASN A 64 -1.64 20.47 -6.53
CA ASN A 64 -2.36 19.40 -5.87
C ASN A 64 -1.40 18.31 -5.34
N VAL A 65 -0.10 18.57 -5.29
CA VAL A 65 0.95 17.65 -4.85
C VAL A 65 1.81 18.37 -3.80
N VAL A 66 2.00 17.74 -2.65
CA VAL A 66 2.83 18.24 -1.54
C VAL A 66 3.83 17.18 -1.09
N LYS A 67 5.01 17.58 -0.61
CA LYS A 67 6.11 16.65 -0.28
C LYS A 67 5.93 15.92 1.05
N SER A 68 5.19 16.52 1.99
CA SER A 68 4.84 15.97 3.30
C SER A 68 3.34 15.72 3.41
N ALA A 69 2.91 14.98 4.43
CA ALA A 69 1.48 14.77 4.67
C ALA A 69 0.79 16.13 4.88
N PRO A 70 -0.23 16.49 4.08
CA PRO A 70 -0.84 17.81 4.16
C PRO A 70 -1.59 17.97 5.48
N SER A 71 -1.45 19.14 6.11
CA SER A 71 -2.26 19.50 7.27
C SER A 71 -3.70 19.82 6.86
N ALA A 72 -4.60 19.92 7.83
CA ALA A 72 -5.98 20.33 7.59
C ALA A 72 -6.07 21.72 6.94
N GLU A 73 -5.20 22.64 7.36
CA GLU A 73 -5.09 23.99 6.80
C GLU A 73 -4.65 23.94 5.33
N THR A 74 -3.68 23.08 4.99
CA THR A 74 -3.26 22.88 3.60
C THR A 74 -4.41 22.35 2.73
N VAL A 75 -5.13 21.33 3.21
CA VAL A 75 -6.29 20.77 2.50
C VAL A 75 -7.40 21.81 2.35
N MET A 76 -7.69 22.60 3.39
CA MET A 76 -8.70 23.66 3.34
C MET A 76 -8.34 24.76 2.35
N ALA A 77 -7.09 25.23 2.37
CA ALA A 77 -6.61 26.22 1.42
C ALA A 77 -6.72 25.71 -0.02
N PHE A 78 -6.37 24.44 -0.26
CA PHE A 78 -6.52 23.80 -1.56
C PHE A 78 -8.00 23.72 -1.98
N LEU A 79 -8.90 23.24 -1.12
CA LEU A 79 -10.34 23.16 -1.42
C LEU A 79 -10.95 24.53 -1.75
N GLN A 80 -10.61 25.57 -0.97
CA GLN A 80 -11.06 26.93 -1.24
C GLN A 80 -10.60 27.42 -2.62
N ARG A 81 -9.36 27.10 -3.01
CA ARG A 81 -8.85 27.42 -4.34
C ARG A 81 -9.56 26.63 -5.43
N VAL A 82 -9.82 25.35 -5.23
CA VAL A 82 -10.59 24.53 -6.19
C VAL A 82 -11.99 25.10 -6.38
N MET A 83 -12.66 25.57 -5.32
CA MET A 83 -13.96 26.24 -5.43
C MET A 83 -13.88 27.56 -6.22
N THR A 84 -12.81 28.34 -6.01
CA THR A 84 -12.67 29.69 -6.55
C THR A 84 -12.13 29.70 -7.98
N TYR A 85 -11.23 28.78 -8.33
CA TYR A 85 -10.56 28.70 -9.63
C TYR A 85 -10.50 27.25 -10.16
N PRO A 86 -11.65 26.56 -10.31
CA PRO A 86 -11.66 25.16 -10.66
C PRO A 86 -11.14 24.89 -12.07
N ARG A 87 -10.29 23.88 -12.19
CA ARG A 87 -9.71 23.39 -13.44
C ARG A 87 -9.83 21.87 -13.52
N VAL A 88 -10.14 21.34 -14.69
CA VAL A 88 -10.28 19.89 -14.92
C VAL A 88 -8.93 19.25 -15.26
N MET A 89 -8.63 18.10 -14.66
CA MET A 89 -7.41 17.32 -14.90
C MET A 89 -7.63 16.04 -15.71
N ASN A 90 -8.88 15.61 -15.96
CA ASN A 90 -9.13 14.44 -16.79
C ASN A 90 -8.42 14.57 -18.15
N THR A 91 -7.77 13.51 -18.61
CA THR A 91 -6.99 13.52 -19.86
C THR A 91 -7.77 14.01 -21.09
N SER A 92 -9.07 13.74 -21.16
CA SER A 92 -9.95 14.17 -22.26
C SER A 92 -10.35 15.65 -22.24
N LYS A 93 -10.21 16.33 -21.09
CA LYS A 93 -10.64 17.73 -20.86
C LYS A 93 -9.58 18.53 -20.08
N ALA A 94 -8.32 18.10 -20.18
CA ALA A 94 -7.26 18.60 -19.35
C ALA A 94 -7.06 20.10 -19.60
N GLY A 95 -7.23 20.90 -18.55
CA GLY A 95 -7.09 22.35 -18.61
C GLY A 95 -8.36 23.14 -18.87
N GLU A 96 -9.52 22.49 -19.01
CA GLU A 96 -10.81 23.18 -19.07
C GLU A 96 -11.06 23.95 -17.76
N LYS A 97 -11.26 25.27 -17.88
CA LYS A 97 -11.64 26.14 -16.77
C LYS A 97 -13.12 25.97 -16.50
N ARG A 98 -13.48 25.74 -15.24
CA ARG A 98 -14.87 25.71 -14.81
C ARG A 98 -15.26 27.03 -14.17
N THR A 99 -16.55 27.30 -14.19
CA THR A 99 -17.13 28.39 -13.42
C THR A 99 -16.89 28.15 -11.92
N PRO A 100 -16.43 29.16 -11.17
CA PRO A 100 -16.28 29.07 -9.72
C PRO A 100 -17.57 28.58 -9.06
N SER A 101 -17.45 27.61 -8.16
CA SER A 101 -18.62 26.99 -7.53
C SER A 101 -18.28 26.31 -6.21
N ARG A 102 -19.27 26.24 -5.32
CA ARG A 102 -19.18 25.53 -4.05
C ARG A 102 -20.05 24.26 -4.07
N PRO A 103 -19.56 23.09 -3.64
CA PRO A 103 -20.37 21.89 -3.47
C PRO A 103 -21.35 22.01 -2.29
N SER A 104 -22.40 21.19 -2.26
CA SER A 104 -23.26 21.04 -1.08
C SER A 104 -22.64 20.14 -0.01
N ALA A 105 -21.83 19.17 -0.45
CA ALA A 105 -21.25 18.14 0.42
C ALA A 105 -19.82 17.79 0.01
N ILE A 106 -18.97 17.45 0.98
CA ILE A 106 -17.64 16.90 0.76
C ILE A 106 -17.49 15.57 1.49
N ARG A 107 -16.92 14.58 0.80
CA ARG A 107 -16.53 13.29 1.36
C ARG A 107 -15.03 13.18 1.40
N PHE A 108 -14.47 12.76 2.52
CA PHE A 108 -13.03 12.61 2.68
C PHE A 108 -12.61 11.14 2.72
N ALA A 109 -11.42 10.89 2.17
CA ALA A 109 -10.62 9.70 2.44
C ALA A 109 -9.14 10.05 2.34
N ASP A 110 -8.30 9.23 2.94
CA ASP A 110 -6.86 9.23 2.75
C ASP A 110 -6.36 7.84 2.36
N THR A 111 -5.06 7.69 2.16
CA THR A 111 -4.47 6.42 1.70
C THR A 111 -4.74 5.26 2.66
N ALA A 112 -4.82 5.52 3.96
CA ALA A 112 -5.05 4.50 4.98
C ALA A 112 -6.53 4.07 5.04
N THR A 113 -7.44 5.01 4.76
CA THR A 113 -8.89 4.83 4.92
C THR A 113 -9.63 4.55 3.61
N ALA A 114 -8.97 4.72 2.45
CA ALA A 114 -9.59 4.62 1.12
C ALA A 114 -10.40 3.34 0.86
N ALA A 115 -10.03 2.22 1.46
CA ALA A 115 -10.71 0.93 1.27
C ALA A 115 -11.66 0.55 2.43
N MET A 116 -11.74 1.37 3.47
CA MET A 116 -12.53 1.07 4.66
C MET A 116 -14.03 1.12 4.34
N HIS A 117 -14.80 0.15 4.83
CA HIS A 117 -16.24 0.03 4.59
C HIS A 117 -16.66 0.07 3.11
N LEU A 118 -15.78 -0.35 2.19
CA LEU A 118 -16.10 -0.43 0.77
C LEU A 118 -17.27 -1.42 0.57
N GLY A 119 -18.37 -0.94 0.00
CA GLY A 119 -19.60 -1.73 -0.18
C GLY A 119 -20.61 -1.65 0.96
N ASP A 120 -20.30 -0.95 2.06
CA ASP A 120 -21.17 -0.80 3.24
C ASP A 120 -21.52 0.69 3.51
N PRO A 121 -22.42 1.33 2.74
CA PRO A 121 -22.72 2.78 2.86
C PRO A 121 -23.22 3.21 4.23
N ASP A 122 -23.94 2.34 4.94
CA ASP A 122 -24.51 2.63 6.26
C ASP A 122 -23.43 2.92 7.32
N LYS A 123 -22.18 2.49 7.09
CA LYS A 123 -21.06 2.73 7.99
C LYS A 123 -20.31 4.04 7.71
N TRP A 124 -20.60 4.72 6.59
CA TRP A 124 -19.77 5.86 6.15
C TRP A 124 -20.03 7.13 6.96
N ALA A 125 -21.27 7.35 7.41
CA ALA A 125 -21.67 8.59 8.08
C ALA A 125 -20.95 8.80 9.42
N ASP A 126 -20.73 7.71 10.17
CA ASP A 126 -20.11 7.74 11.50
C ASP A 126 -18.59 7.52 11.46
N GLU A 127 -18.03 7.21 10.28
CA GLU A 127 -16.61 6.94 10.11
C GLU A 127 -15.79 8.23 10.17
N THR A 128 -14.80 8.25 11.06
CA THR A 128 -13.98 9.43 11.37
C THR A 128 -12.49 9.14 11.46
N ALA A 129 -12.06 7.94 11.06
CA ALA A 129 -10.66 7.53 10.99
C ALA A 129 -9.85 8.39 10.00
N CYS A 130 -10.49 8.92 8.96
CA CYS A 130 -9.85 9.90 8.08
C CYS A 130 -9.74 11.24 8.83
N PRO A 131 -8.53 11.74 9.13
CA PRO A 131 -8.32 12.90 10.00
C PRO A 131 -9.01 14.17 9.46
N TYR A 132 -9.05 14.29 8.13
CA TYR A 132 -9.63 15.44 7.43
C TYR A 132 -11.14 15.61 7.65
N VAL A 133 -11.88 14.54 7.99
CA VAL A 133 -13.33 14.63 8.24
C VAL A 133 -13.61 15.58 9.40
N ARG A 134 -12.90 15.43 10.52
CA ARG A 134 -13.10 16.29 11.71
C ARG A 134 -12.33 17.59 11.60
N SER A 135 -11.07 17.54 11.13
CA SER A 135 -10.20 18.71 11.15
C SER A 135 -10.61 19.79 10.15
N CYS A 136 -11.27 19.43 9.03
CA CYS A 136 -11.72 20.40 8.03
C CYS A 136 -13.16 20.89 8.28
N ALA A 137 -13.95 20.23 9.13
CA ALA A 137 -15.38 20.50 9.31
C ALA A 137 -15.69 21.98 9.66
N ALA A 138 -14.98 22.56 10.64
CA ALA A 138 -15.18 23.95 11.03
C ALA A 138 -14.84 24.93 9.90
N GLY A 139 -13.74 24.68 9.18
CA GLY A 139 -13.34 25.50 8.04
C GLY A 139 -14.36 25.42 6.90
N LEU A 140 -14.85 24.23 6.59
CA LEU A 140 -15.88 24.02 5.57
C LEU A 140 -17.21 24.68 5.94
N ALA A 141 -17.60 24.64 7.22
CA ALA A 141 -18.79 25.32 7.71
C ALA A 141 -18.70 26.85 7.51
N VAL A 142 -17.51 27.45 7.72
CA VAL A 142 -17.26 28.87 7.40
C VAL A 142 -17.40 29.13 5.90
N LEU A 143 -17.07 28.16 5.05
CA LEU A 143 -17.30 28.25 3.61
C LEU A 143 -18.75 27.96 3.22
N GLY A 144 -19.63 27.57 4.15
CA GLY A 144 -21.03 27.19 3.93
C GLY A 144 -21.23 25.77 3.37
N VAL A 145 -20.27 24.88 3.56
CA VAL A 145 -20.39 23.43 3.33
C VAL A 145 -20.53 22.75 4.69
N HIS A 146 -21.73 22.32 5.04
CA HIS A 146 -22.02 21.73 6.35
C HIS A 146 -22.01 20.20 6.35
N ASP A 147 -22.21 19.58 5.19
CA ASP A 147 -22.16 18.13 5.04
C ASP A 147 -20.73 17.68 4.69
N CYS A 148 -20.01 17.22 5.71
CA CYS A 148 -18.63 16.75 5.62
C CYS A 148 -18.49 15.41 6.34
N THR A 149 -18.31 14.33 5.60
CA THR A 149 -18.25 12.95 6.14
C THR A 149 -17.21 12.11 5.40
N PHE A 150 -17.06 10.84 5.77
CA PHE A 150 -16.19 9.89 5.09
C PHE A 150 -16.88 9.27 3.86
N ALA A 151 -16.11 8.90 2.84
CA ALA A 151 -16.52 7.90 1.84
C ALA A 151 -15.30 7.18 1.26
N PRO A 152 -15.35 5.86 1.05
CA PRO A 152 -14.26 5.11 0.45
C PRO A 152 -14.02 5.51 -1.01
N VAL A 153 -12.82 5.23 -1.51
CA VAL A 153 -12.41 5.54 -2.88
C VAL A 153 -12.52 4.28 -3.73
N PRO A 154 -13.24 4.31 -4.87
CA PRO A 154 -13.30 3.16 -5.76
C PRO A 154 -11.91 2.68 -6.19
N GLN A 155 -11.66 1.37 -6.10
CA GLN A 155 -10.35 0.82 -6.45
C GLN A 155 -9.95 1.09 -7.90
N GLN A 156 -10.93 1.19 -8.80
CA GLN A 156 -10.71 1.52 -10.20
C GLN A 156 -10.07 2.90 -10.36
N LEU A 157 -10.53 3.91 -9.61
CA LEU A 157 -9.93 5.25 -9.62
C LEU A 157 -8.45 5.19 -9.20
N VAL A 158 -8.14 4.45 -8.15
CA VAL A 158 -6.75 4.29 -7.69
C VAL A 158 -5.88 3.58 -8.75
N ARG A 159 -6.39 2.51 -9.37
CA ARG A 159 -5.62 1.71 -10.34
C ARG A 159 -5.45 2.42 -11.68
N GLU A 160 -6.52 2.93 -12.26
CA GLU A 160 -6.50 3.44 -13.63
C GLU A 160 -6.03 4.88 -13.70
N ILE A 161 -6.52 5.74 -12.79
CA ILE A 161 -6.19 7.16 -12.82
C ILE A 161 -4.87 7.41 -12.10
N ILE A 162 -4.80 7.06 -10.81
CA ILE A 162 -3.62 7.42 -10.02
C ILE A 162 -2.40 6.63 -10.48
N ARG A 163 -2.49 5.30 -10.47
CA ARG A 163 -1.35 4.44 -10.85
C ARG A 163 -1.11 4.38 -12.36
N GLY A 164 -2.18 4.40 -13.15
CA GLY A 164 -2.09 4.28 -14.61
C GLY A 164 -1.72 5.58 -15.33
N GLN A 165 -2.09 6.75 -14.79
CA GLN A 165 -1.92 8.03 -15.49
C GLN A 165 -1.11 9.06 -14.70
N ILE A 166 -1.34 9.22 -13.40
CA ILE A 166 -0.67 10.29 -12.62
C ILE A 166 0.75 9.88 -12.22
N GLU A 167 0.92 8.76 -11.53
CA GLU A 167 2.22 8.30 -11.02
C GLU A 167 3.31 8.16 -12.11
N PRO A 168 3.02 7.64 -13.31
CA PRO A 168 4.02 7.53 -14.36
C PRO A 168 4.55 8.89 -14.87
N ASN A 169 3.71 9.92 -14.84
CA ASN A 169 4.06 11.26 -15.32
C ASN A 169 4.81 12.11 -14.27
N MET A 170 4.96 11.60 -13.05
CA MET A 170 5.62 12.30 -11.93
C MET A 170 7.14 12.05 -11.90
N ALA A 171 7.69 11.30 -12.87
CA ALA A 171 9.11 10.94 -12.92
C ALA A 171 9.96 12.04 -13.58
N PRO A 172 11.09 12.46 -12.98
CA PRO A 172 12.14 13.17 -13.71
C PRO A 172 12.81 12.23 -14.72
N GLN A 173 12.98 12.69 -15.98
CA GLN A 173 13.45 11.87 -17.10
C GLN A 173 14.84 11.23 -16.96
N ASN A 174 15.61 11.49 -15.89
CA ASN A 174 17.01 11.04 -15.75
C ASN A 174 17.43 10.77 -14.28
N GLN A 175 16.53 10.29 -13.43
CA GLN A 175 16.84 9.99 -12.03
C GLN A 175 16.57 8.50 -11.71
N GLU A 176 17.56 7.82 -11.10
CA GLU A 176 17.48 6.39 -10.71
C GLU A 176 16.37 6.05 -9.71
N TRP A 177 15.66 7.06 -9.18
CA TRP A 177 14.60 6.92 -8.19
C TRP A 177 13.21 6.62 -8.80
N GLY A 178 13.13 6.35 -10.11
CA GLY A 178 11.89 6.09 -10.84
C GLY A 178 11.06 4.92 -10.30
N THR A 179 9.78 4.88 -10.67
CA THR A 179 8.77 3.84 -10.31
C THR A 179 9.17 2.40 -10.67
N GLN A 180 10.29 2.25 -11.39
CA GLN A 180 10.87 0.98 -11.83
C GLN A 180 11.81 0.33 -10.79
N HIS A 181 12.32 1.07 -9.80
CA HIS A 181 13.18 0.53 -8.76
C HIS A 181 12.48 0.48 -7.39
N LEU A 182 11.87 -0.68 -7.07
CA LEU A 182 12.01 -1.46 -5.83
C LEU A 182 10.73 -2.21 -5.40
N PRO A 183 10.88 -3.44 -4.87
CA PRO A 183 9.82 -4.44 -4.70
C PRO A 183 8.78 -3.97 -3.68
N GLY A 184 7.52 -4.32 -3.91
CA GLY A 184 6.35 -3.81 -3.19
C GLY A 184 6.38 -3.93 -1.65
N LEU A 185 7.37 -4.59 -1.04
CA LEU A 185 7.49 -4.78 0.42
C LEU A 185 7.75 -3.48 1.18
N CYS A 186 8.69 -2.63 0.71
CA CYS A 186 8.93 -1.30 1.31
C CYS A 186 7.72 -0.36 1.14
N GLN A 187 6.81 -0.70 0.22
CA GLN A 187 5.64 0.11 -0.13
C GLN A 187 4.34 -0.37 0.54
N SER A 188 4.28 -1.64 0.97
CA SER A 188 3.05 -2.30 1.44
C SER A 188 3.09 -2.68 2.92
N VAL A 189 4.27 -2.70 3.53
CA VAL A 189 4.46 -3.12 4.92
C VAL A 189 5.07 -1.98 5.71
N GLU A 190 4.29 -1.44 6.64
CA GLU A 190 4.76 -0.41 7.57
C GLU A 190 5.92 -0.95 8.42
N GLY A 191 6.99 -0.17 8.56
CA GLY A 191 8.21 -0.59 9.25
C GLY A 191 9.21 -1.38 8.40
N PHE A 192 8.89 -1.73 7.15
CA PHE A 192 9.83 -2.40 6.26
C PHE A 192 10.84 -1.40 5.66
N THR A 193 12.04 -1.35 6.25
CA THR A 193 13.13 -0.46 5.80
C THR A 193 14.09 -1.16 4.83
N PRO A 194 14.86 -0.43 4.00
CA PRO A 194 15.90 -1.04 3.18
C PRO A 194 16.95 -1.81 3.99
N ALA A 195 17.31 -1.34 5.18
CA ALA A 195 18.23 -2.03 6.08
C ALA A 195 17.66 -3.37 6.58
N PHE A 196 16.38 -3.39 6.96
CA PHE A 196 15.68 -4.62 7.32
C PHE A 196 15.57 -5.58 6.13
N GLY A 197 15.16 -5.08 4.96
CA GLY A 197 15.11 -5.88 3.74
C GLY A 197 16.47 -6.48 3.38
N ALA A 198 17.54 -5.69 3.42
CA ALA A 198 18.91 -6.16 3.20
C ALA A 198 19.31 -7.25 4.19
N SER A 199 18.98 -7.11 5.48
CA SER A 199 19.25 -8.14 6.49
C SER A 199 18.50 -9.45 6.21
N LEU A 200 17.25 -9.37 5.75
CA LEU A 200 16.42 -10.52 5.41
C LEU A 200 16.96 -11.26 4.18
N PHE A 201 17.29 -10.53 3.11
CA PHE A 201 17.87 -11.11 1.90
C PHE A 201 19.28 -11.64 2.13
N ALA A 202 20.09 -10.99 2.98
CA ALA A 202 21.39 -11.50 3.38
C ALA A 202 21.27 -12.82 4.15
N ALA A 203 20.35 -12.89 5.13
CA ALA A 203 20.09 -14.13 5.86
C ALA A 203 19.61 -15.27 4.94
N ALA A 204 18.74 -14.97 3.97
CA ALA A 204 18.31 -15.94 2.97
C ALA A 204 19.46 -16.39 2.05
N ALA A 205 20.32 -15.47 1.63
CA ALA A 205 21.51 -15.78 0.83
C ALA A 205 22.51 -16.63 1.62
N ASP A 206 22.73 -16.33 2.90
CA ASP A 206 23.62 -17.11 3.77
C ASP A 206 23.06 -18.51 4.03
N PHE A 207 21.75 -18.64 4.25
CA PHE A 207 21.08 -19.95 4.32
C PHE A 207 21.29 -20.75 3.02
N ALA A 208 21.12 -20.11 1.86
CA ALA A 208 21.32 -20.79 0.59
C ALA A 208 22.78 -21.18 0.33
N ARG A 209 23.74 -20.31 0.64
CA ARG A 209 25.19 -20.58 0.50
C ARG A 209 25.69 -21.66 1.44
N ALA A 210 25.11 -21.74 2.64
CA ALA A 210 25.43 -22.82 3.57
C ALA A 210 25.02 -24.20 3.05
N ALA A 211 24.28 -24.26 1.93
CA ALA A 211 23.79 -25.46 1.27
C ALA A 211 23.36 -26.53 2.28
N PRO A 212 22.50 -26.18 3.27
CA PRO A 212 22.19 -27.09 4.36
C PRO A 212 21.62 -28.40 3.84
N TRP A 213 20.93 -28.38 2.69
CA TRP A 213 20.44 -29.56 1.99
C TRP A 213 21.54 -30.56 1.58
N GLU A 214 22.76 -30.13 1.22
CA GLU A 214 23.88 -31.04 0.89
C GLU A 214 24.42 -31.72 2.17
N SER A 215 24.61 -30.92 3.22
CA SER A 215 24.97 -31.38 4.57
C SER A 215 23.94 -32.35 5.14
N LEU A 216 22.67 -32.09 4.84
CA LEU A 216 21.54 -32.83 5.36
C LEU A 216 21.23 -34.08 4.54
N ALA A 217 21.39 -34.07 3.21
CA ALA A 217 21.22 -35.23 2.33
C ALA A 217 22.22 -36.34 2.67
N SER A 218 23.46 -35.98 3.00
CA SER A 218 24.51 -36.93 3.40
C SER A 218 24.32 -37.56 4.79
N ARG A 219 23.31 -37.13 5.56
CA ARG A 219 23.11 -37.51 6.97
C ARG A 219 21.73 -38.10 7.27
N ARG A 220 21.00 -38.60 6.26
CA ARG A 220 19.62 -39.10 6.45
C ARG A 220 19.59 -40.60 6.80
N PRO A 221 18.81 -40.99 7.83
CA PRO A 221 17.91 -40.17 8.68
C PRO A 221 18.61 -39.37 9.79
N VAL A 222 18.08 -38.19 10.15
CA VAL A 222 18.68 -37.33 11.20
C VAL A 222 17.96 -37.52 12.54
N ARG A 223 18.72 -37.82 13.60
CA ARG A 223 18.20 -37.86 14.97
C ARG A 223 18.15 -36.46 15.57
N ILE A 224 16.95 -36.01 15.94
CA ILE A 224 16.71 -34.75 16.64
C ILE A 224 16.54 -35.05 18.13
N THR A 225 17.35 -34.42 18.97
CA THR A 225 17.29 -34.58 20.42
C THR A 225 17.13 -33.22 21.07
N TYR A 226 16.02 -32.99 21.76
CA TYR A 226 15.75 -31.73 22.44
C TYR A 226 15.33 -31.95 23.90
N ARG A 227 15.67 -30.97 24.74
CA ARG A 227 15.25 -30.94 26.14
C ARG A 227 14.01 -30.06 26.24
N LEU A 228 12.92 -30.62 26.73
CA LEU A 228 11.70 -29.89 27.01
C LEU A 228 11.65 -29.62 28.52
N VAL A 229 11.63 -28.35 28.89
CA VAL A 229 11.48 -27.91 30.28
C VAL A 229 10.01 -27.58 30.47
N LEU A 230 9.27 -28.45 31.15
CA LEU A 230 7.84 -28.26 31.39
C LEU A 230 7.61 -27.34 32.61
N ARG A 231 8.51 -27.44 33.61
CA ARG A 231 8.60 -26.64 34.84
C ARG A 231 10.07 -26.60 35.31
N GLU A 232 10.43 -25.72 36.25
CA GLU A 232 11.82 -25.56 36.73
C GLU A 232 12.46 -26.86 37.25
N ASP A 233 11.66 -27.76 37.80
CA ASP A 233 12.01 -29.06 38.36
C ASP A 233 11.81 -30.24 37.40
N VAL A 234 11.07 -30.07 36.30
CA VAL A 234 10.75 -31.15 35.35
C VAL A 234 11.38 -30.88 33.98
N LYS A 235 12.45 -31.62 33.69
CA LYS A 235 13.15 -31.62 32.40
C LYS A 235 13.02 -32.99 31.76
N MET A 236 12.43 -33.04 30.58
CA MET A 236 12.31 -34.26 29.79
C MET A 236 13.21 -34.18 28.56
N LYS A 237 13.90 -35.28 28.23
CA LYS A 237 14.66 -35.41 26.99
C LYS A 237 13.78 -36.16 25.99
N LEU A 238 13.41 -35.49 24.90
CA LEU A 238 12.67 -36.09 23.81
C LEU A 238 13.62 -36.36 22.65
N THR A 239 13.42 -37.51 22.01
CA THR A 239 14.14 -37.89 20.79
C THR A 239 13.10 -38.13 19.71
N ALA A 240 13.31 -37.49 18.57
CA ALA A 240 12.51 -37.65 17.37
C ALA A 240 13.45 -37.85 16.18
N PHE A 241 12.93 -38.36 15.08
CA PHE A 241 13.69 -38.65 13.87
C PHE A 241 13.13 -37.84 12.72
N GLY A 242 13.99 -37.12 12.00
CA GLY A 242 13.60 -36.22 10.92
C GLY A 242 14.05 -36.74 9.56
N ALA A 243 13.09 -36.91 8.64
CA ALA A 243 13.36 -37.07 7.22
C ALA A 243 13.17 -35.71 6.53
N VAL A 244 14.15 -35.28 5.72
CA VAL A 244 13.91 -34.15 4.82
C VAL A 244 13.31 -34.68 3.55
N VAL A 245 12.28 -33.97 3.13
CA VAL A 245 11.36 -34.32 2.06
C VAL A 245 11.42 -33.25 0.99
N GLY A 246 11.33 -33.64 -0.28
CA GLY A 246 11.50 -32.78 -1.45
C GLY A 246 12.94 -32.62 -1.96
N ASP A 247 13.07 -31.98 -3.12
CA ASP A 247 14.30 -31.95 -3.92
C ASP A 247 14.60 -30.55 -4.49
N ARG A 248 15.80 -30.40 -5.03
CA ARG A 248 16.27 -29.12 -5.57
C ARG A 248 15.48 -28.68 -6.81
N ASP A 249 15.01 -29.61 -7.61
CA ASP A 249 14.34 -29.36 -8.88
C ASP A 249 12.87 -28.96 -8.67
N SER A 250 12.23 -29.51 -7.63
CA SER A 250 10.89 -29.10 -7.18
C SER A 250 10.88 -27.80 -6.36
N GLY A 251 12.04 -27.33 -5.89
CA GLY A 251 12.18 -26.06 -5.18
C GLY A 251 11.45 -26.02 -3.83
N SER A 252 11.02 -27.17 -3.32
CA SER A 252 10.27 -27.33 -2.08
C SER A 252 11.02 -28.30 -1.18
N PHE A 253 11.41 -27.84 0.00
CA PHE A 253 12.01 -28.67 1.04
C PHE A 253 11.12 -28.65 2.27
N GLY A 254 10.71 -29.83 2.74
CA GLY A 254 10.01 -30.02 4.00
C GLY A 254 10.82 -30.86 4.98
N LEU A 255 10.39 -30.87 6.23
CA LEU A 255 10.91 -31.74 7.28
C LEU A 255 9.74 -32.51 7.88
N SER A 256 9.71 -33.84 7.70
CA SER A 256 8.77 -34.71 8.38
C SER A 256 9.41 -35.25 9.66
N VAL A 257 8.68 -35.20 10.77
CA VAL A 257 9.17 -35.59 12.10
C VAL A 257 8.39 -36.81 12.58
N HIS A 258 9.12 -37.87 12.90
CA HIS A 258 8.59 -39.16 13.29
C HIS A 258 9.05 -39.54 14.70
N LYS A 259 8.26 -40.38 15.38
CA LYS A 259 8.57 -40.83 16.75
C LYS A 259 9.67 -41.90 16.74
N THR A 260 9.74 -42.69 15.68
CA THR A 260 10.69 -43.79 15.53
C THR A 260 11.60 -43.59 14.32
N LEU A 261 12.76 -44.26 14.34
CA LEU A 261 13.70 -44.25 13.21
C LEU A 261 13.13 -45.01 12.01
N GLU A 262 12.39 -46.09 12.25
CA GLU A 262 11.76 -46.92 11.22
C GLU A 262 10.74 -46.12 10.40
N GLU A 263 9.83 -45.39 11.05
CA GLU A 263 8.86 -44.51 10.38
C GLU A 263 9.55 -43.42 9.54
N ALA A 264 10.62 -42.81 10.07
CA ALA A 264 11.39 -41.81 9.34
C ALA A 264 12.14 -42.39 8.14
N THR A 265 12.58 -43.65 8.23
CA THR A 265 13.28 -44.34 7.14
C THR A 265 12.31 -44.73 6.03
N ALA A 266 11.15 -45.29 6.38
CA ALA A 266 10.10 -45.64 5.42
C ALA A 266 9.56 -44.42 4.66
N ALA A 267 9.35 -43.30 5.36
CA ALA A 267 8.91 -42.05 4.72
C ALA A 267 9.97 -41.50 3.75
N PHE A 268 11.25 -41.63 4.09
CA PHE A 268 12.36 -41.22 3.22
C PHE A 268 12.48 -42.10 1.98
N GLU A 269 12.38 -43.43 2.14
CA GLU A 269 12.44 -44.39 1.04
C GLU A 269 11.28 -44.23 0.06
N HIS A 270 10.06 -44.00 0.55
CA HIS A 270 8.89 -43.74 -0.30
C HIS A 270 9.07 -42.49 -1.18
N GLU A 271 9.66 -41.42 -0.65
CA GLU A 271 9.89 -40.19 -1.42
C GLU A 271 11.10 -40.25 -2.36
N CYS A 272 12.12 -41.05 -2.03
CA CYS A 272 13.28 -41.24 -2.89
C CYS A 272 13.10 -42.38 -3.93
N GLY A 273 12.11 -43.25 -3.73
CA GLY A 273 11.90 -44.50 -4.47
C GLY A 273 10.86 -44.45 -5.61
N GLY A 274 10.53 -43.28 -6.13
CA GLY A 274 9.62 -43.13 -7.28
C GLY A 274 10.30 -43.42 -8.62
N GLY A 275 10.55 -44.70 -8.93
CA GLY A 275 11.00 -45.13 -10.25
C GLY A 275 11.19 -46.64 -10.37
N GLY A 276 10.09 -47.38 -10.52
CA GLY A 276 10.11 -48.82 -10.81
C GLY A 276 8.85 -49.56 -10.40
N GLU A 277 7.68 -49.14 -10.90
CA GLU A 277 6.60 -50.11 -11.13
C GLU A 277 7.00 -50.92 -12.36
N ASP A 278 7.62 -52.08 -12.14
CA ASP A 278 7.59 -53.17 -13.12
C ASP A 278 6.24 -53.87 -12.97
N ASP A 279 5.20 -53.24 -13.52
CA ASP A 279 3.96 -53.92 -13.92
C ASP A 279 4.20 -54.47 -15.34
N GLU A 280 5.03 -55.51 -15.44
CA GLU A 280 5.07 -56.36 -16.64
C GLU A 280 3.99 -57.43 -16.50
N GLY A 281 2.89 -57.22 -17.21
CA GLY A 281 1.89 -58.25 -17.42
C GLY A 281 2.46 -59.43 -18.21
N GLU A 282 2.33 -60.62 -17.63
CA GLU A 282 1.96 -61.88 -18.30
C GLU A 282 0.96 -62.65 -17.43
#